data_AF-A0A147BW42-F1
#
_entry.id   AF-A0A147BW42-F1
#
_cell.length_a   1.000
_cell.length_b   1.000
_cell.length_c   1.000
_cell.angle_alpha   90.00
_cell.angle_beta   90.00
_cell.angle_gamma   90.00
#
_symmetry.space_group_name_H-M   'P 1'
#
loop_
_entity.id
_entity.type
_entity.pdbx_description
1 polymer ?
#
loop_
_entity_poly.entity_id
_entity_poly.type
_entity_poly.pdbx_seq_one_letter_code
_entity_poly.pdbx_strand_id
1 'polypeptide(L)'
;LLAASGYLHAAQTPKQDADKCSPRLGVFIMTVCSSSNATFSGFCVCTYTCEKKISKLQSSWTADNMPNGLPCGDCKQCCDGKCTSVNF
;
A
#
# COMPACT_ATOMS: atom_id res chain seq x y z
N LEU A 1 8.36 8.54 32.64
CA LEU A 1 7.55 9.01 31.49
C LEU A 1 8.52 9.31 30.34
N LEU A 2 8.73 8.35 29.44
CA LEU A 2 9.61 8.55 28.28
C LEU A 2 8.77 9.19 27.17
N ALA A 3 8.92 10.50 27.02
CA ALA A 3 8.38 11.23 25.86
C ALA A 3 9.14 10.78 24.62
N ALA A 4 8.51 9.95 23.79
CA ALA A 4 9.03 9.64 22.47
C ALA A 4 8.99 10.92 21.63
N SER A 5 10.18 11.34 21.19
CA SER A 5 10.44 12.56 20.44
C SER A 5 9.46 12.72 19.28
N GLY A 6 8.88 13.92 19.18
CA GLY A 6 8.06 14.33 18.05
C GLY A 6 8.83 14.19 16.74
N TYR A 7 8.51 13.16 15.97
CA TYR A 7 8.77 13.15 14.54
C TYR A 7 7.53 13.71 13.85
N LEU A 8 7.48 15.04 13.78
CA LEU A 8 6.73 15.77 12.77
C LEU A 8 7.36 15.51 11.40
N HIS A 9 7.38 14.25 10.96
CA HIS A 9 7.47 13.99 9.52
C HIS A 9 6.12 14.45 8.97
N ALA A 10 6.11 15.47 8.10
CA ALA A 10 4.94 15.76 7.28
C ALA A 10 4.38 14.43 6.80
N ALA A 11 3.10 14.15 7.11
CA ALA A 11 2.50 12.85 6.87
C ALA A 11 2.84 12.43 5.44
N GLN A 12 3.73 11.45 5.30
CA GLN A 12 4.17 11.04 3.98
C GLN A 12 2.94 10.48 3.28
N THR A 13 2.75 10.87 2.03
CA THR A 13 1.61 10.34 1.27
C THR A 13 1.82 8.83 1.13
N PRO A 14 0.73 8.02 1.13
CA PRO A 14 0.83 6.57 0.91
C PRO A 14 1.69 6.19 -0.30
N LYS A 15 1.68 7.03 -1.34
CA LYS A 15 2.55 6.93 -2.51
C LYS A 15 4.05 6.94 -2.15
N GLN A 16 4.50 7.91 -1.36
CA GLN A 16 5.91 8.05 -1.01
C GLN A 16 6.41 6.89 -0.16
N ASP A 17 5.58 6.39 0.76
CA ASP A 17 5.93 5.22 1.57
C ASP A 17 6.02 3.95 0.71
N ALA A 18 5.11 3.77 -0.25
CA ALA A 18 5.19 2.67 -1.20
C ALA A 18 6.44 2.77 -2.10
N ASP A 19 6.77 3.98 -2.55
CA ASP A 19 7.95 4.23 -3.40
C ASP A 19 9.27 3.95 -2.67
N LYS A 20 9.31 3.98 -1.33
CA LYS A 20 10.48 3.53 -0.54
C LYS A 20 10.69 2.02 -0.60
N CYS A 21 9.62 1.25 -0.71
CA CYS A 21 9.69 -0.22 -0.79
C CYS A 21 10.16 -0.67 -2.16
N SER A 22 9.67 -0.04 -3.24
CA SER A 22 10.10 -0.31 -4.59
C SER A 22 9.85 0.89 -5.50
N PRO A 23 10.80 1.26 -6.37
CA PRO A 23 10.61 2.37 -7.30
C PRO A 23 9.32 2.20 -8.11
N ARG A 24 8.50 3.27 -8.14
CA ARG A 24 7.22 3.35 -8.87
C ARG A 24 6.07 2.52 -8.29
N LEU A 25 6.24 1.81 -7.18
CA LEU A 25 5.15 1.06 -6.55
C LEU A 25 3.98 1.98 -6.17
N GLY A 26 4.28 3.16 -5.61
CA GLY A 26 3.25 4.14 -5.27
C GLY A 26 2.51 4.67 -6.51
N VAL A 27 3.22 4.88 -7.61
CA VAL A 27 2.61 5.30 -8.90
C VAL A 27 1.69 4.21 -9.47
N PHE A 28 2.14 2.95 -9.42
CA PHE A 28 1.34 1.80 -9.85
C PHE A 28 0.02 1.75 -9.07
N ILE A 29 0.09 1.72 -7.73
CA ILE A 29 -1.11 1.60 -6.88
C ILE A 29 -2.04 2.81 -7.07
N MET A 30 -1.49 4.02 -7.11
CA MET A 30 -2.27 5.23 -7.34
C MET A 30 -3.01 5.20 -8.68
N THR A 31 -2.40 4.62 -9.72
CA THR A 31 -3.03 4.46 -11.04
C THR A 31 -4.17 3.44 -10.99
N VAL A 32 -4.00 2.34 -10.26
CA VAL A 32 -5.07 1.35 -10.06
C VAL A 32 -6.24 1.95 -9.29
N CYS A 33 -6.01 2.59 -8.14
CA CYS A 33 -7.07 3.21 -7.37
C CYS A 33 -7.83 4.28 -8.18
N SER A 34 -7.10 5.15 -8.91
CA SER A 34 -7.72 6.23 -9.66
C SER A 34 -8.58 5.72 -10.84
N SER A 35 -8.22 4.59 -11.46
CA SER A 35 -9.04 3.94 -12.49
C SER A 35 -10.44 3.53 -11.99
N SER A 36 -10.60 3.38 -10.67
CA SER A 36 -11.87 3.06 -10.01
C SER A 36 -12.52 4.25 -9.28
N ASN A 37 -12.07 5.48 -9.57
CA ASN A 37 -12.46 6.70 -8.86
C ASN A 37 -12.20 6.64 -7.35
N ALA A 38 -11.11 5.98 -6.95
CA ALA A 38 -10.67 5.85 -5.57
C ALA A 38 -9.28 6.49 -5.38
N THR A 39 -8.91 6.72 -4.12
CA THR A 39 -7.60 7.26 -3.72
C THR A 39 -6.81 6.22 -2.96
N PHE A 40 -5.49 6.19 -3.18
CA PHE A 40 -4.60 5.29 -2.46
C PHE A 40 -4.53 5.68 -0.97
N SER A 41 -5.00 4.80 -0.10
CA SER A 41 -5.12 5.04 1.35
C SER A 41 -3.93 4.48 2.13
N GLY A 42 -3.37 3.34 1.70
CA GLY A 42 -2.25 2.70 2.37
C GLY A 42 -2.01 1.28 1.88
N PHE A 43 -0.93 0.66 2.32
CA PHE A 43 -0.57 -0.70 1.93
C PHE A 43 0.00 -1.49 3.11
N CYS A 44 -0.07 -2.81 3.01
CA CYS A 44 0.45 -3.73 4.01
C CYS A 44 0.96 -4.99 3.32
N VAL A 45 2.28 -5.22 3.37
CA VAL A 45 2.98 -6.40 2.83
C VAL A 45 2.60 -6.69 1.37
N CYS A 46 1.61 -7.56 1.14
CA CYS A 46 1.15 -8.00 -0.18
C CYS A 46 -0.26 -7.52 -0.54
N THR A 47 -0.75 -6.48 0.15
CA THR A 47 -2.06 -5.86 -0.12
C THR A 47 -1.95 -4.34 -0.13
N TYR A 48 -2.81 -3.67 -0.87
CA TYR A 48 -3.00 -2.23 -0.81
C TYR A 48 -4.48 -1.88 -0.71
N THR A 49 -4.77 -0.70 -0.17
CA THR A 49 -6.13 -0.22 0.08
C THR A 49 -6.42 1.02 -0.75
N CYS A 50 -7.52 0.98 -1.49
CA CYS A 50 -8.10 2.13 -2.15
C CYS A 50 -9.33 2.60 -1.35
N GLU A 51 -9.41 3.91 -1.08
CA GLU A 51 -10.58 4.55 -0.48
C GLU A 51 -11.40 5.24 -1.57
N LYS A 52 -12.69 4.91 -1.66
CA LYS A 52 -13.65 5.64 -2.50
C LYS A 52 -14.60 6.42 -1.60
N LYS A 53 -14.62 7.75 -1.77
CA LYS A 53 -15.60 8.60 -1.10
C LYS A 53 -16.94 8.49 -1.80
N ILE A 54 -17.96 8.04 -1.06
CA ILE A 54 -19.35 7.95 -1.54
C ILE A 54 -20.06 9.27 -1.25
N SER A 55 -19.83 9.83 -0.05
CA SER A 55 -20.33 11.12 0.38
C SER A 55 -19.34 11.79 1.33
N LYS A 56 -19.67 12.97 1.88
CA LYS A 56 -18.82 13.64 2.87
C LYS A 56 -18.66 12.86 4.18
N LEU A 57 -19.59 11.95 4.49
CA LEU A 57 -19.65 11.20 5.75
C LEU A 57 -19.40 9.70 5.55
N GLN A 58 -19.31 9.24 4.30
CA GLN A 58 -19.23 7.83 3.98
C GLN A 58 -18.15 7.56 2.94
N SER A 59 -17.26 6.64 3.30
CA SER A 59 -16.27 6.06 2.41
C SER A 59 -16.49 4.55 2.33
N SER A 60 -16.05 3.95 1.23
CA SER A 60 -15.86 2.52 1.09
C SER A 60 -14.38 2.24 0.85
N TRP A 61 -13.87 1.14 1.39
CA TRP A 61 -12.49 0.72 1.23
C TRP A 61 -12.45 -0.62 0.50
N THR A 62 -11.57 -0.74 -0.48
CA THR A 62 -11.24 -2.00 -1.13
C THR A 62 -9.81 -2.36 -0.80
N ALA A 63 -9.57 -3.61 -0.43
CA ALA A 63 -8.23 -4.16 -0.26
C ALA A 63 -7.96 -5.09 -1.42
N ASP A 64 -6.90 -4.79 -2.17
CA ASP A 64 -6.51 -5.48 -3.38
C ASP A 64 -5.12 -6.10 -3.21
N ASN A 65 -4.88 -7.21 -3.90
CA ASN A 65 -3.61 -7.91 -3.84
C ASN A 65 -2.53 -7.15 -4.61
N MET A 66 -1.32 -7.09 -4.04
CA MET A 66 -0.13 -6.71 -4.79
C MET A 66 0.11 -7.68 -5.95
N PRO A 67 0.69 -7.22 -7.07
CA PRO A 67 1.12 -8.08 -8.16
C PRO A 67 1.92 -9.30 -7.67
N ASN A 68 1.57 -10.47 -8.21
CA ASN A 68 2.30 -11.71 -7.91
C ASN A 68 3.76 -11.56 -8.33
N GLY A 69 4.68 -12.09 -7.50
CA GLY A 69 6.13 -11.99 -7.71
C GLY A 69 6.80 -10.77 -7.08
N LEU A 70 6.06 -9.81 -6.53
CA LEU A 70 6.67 -8.69 -5.80
C LEU A 70 7.41 -9.20 -4.55
N PRO A 71 8.65 -8.76 -4.30
CA PRO A 71 9.39 -9.16 -3.11
C PRO A 71 8.70 -8.64 -1.85
N CYS A 72 8.50 -9.52 -0.88
CA CYS A 72 7.83 -9.20 0.40
C CYS A 72 8.65 -9.60 1.63
N GLY A 73 9.87 -10.12 1.41
CA GLY A 73 10.83 -10.52 2.43
C GLY A 73 11.94 -11.39 1.84
N ASP A 74 12.88 -11.79 2.67
CA ASP A 74 13.99 -12.66 2.27
C ASP A 74 13.46 -13.99 1.74
N CYS A 75 13.85 -14.32 0.50
CA CYS A 75 13.39 -15.52 -0.22
C CYS A 75 11.86 -15.66 -0.27
N LYS A 76 11.12 -14.54 -0.30
CA LYS A 76 9.65 -14.53 -0.36
C LYS A 76 9.11 -13.54 -1.38
N GLN A 77 7.96 -13.91 -1.95
CA GLN A 77 7.22 -13.07 -2.90
C GLN A 77 5.73 -13.03 -2.56
N CYS A 78 5.05 -12.01 -3.06
CA CYS A 78 3.60 -11.94 -3.04
C CYS A 78 3.00 -12.98 -3.99
N CYS A 79 2.05 -13.76 -3.48
CA CYS A 79 1.21 -14.68 -4.22
C CYS A 79 -0.21 -14.57 -3.66
N ASP A 80 -1.13 -14.06 -4.45
CA ASP A 80 -2.56 -13.90 -4.11
C ASP A 80 -2.77 -13.21 -2.75
N GLY A 81 -2.04 -12.12 -2.54
CA GLY A 81 -2.13 -11.30 -1.32
C GLY A 81 -1.33 -11.82 -0.13
N LYS A 82 -0.64 -12.96 -0.26
CA LYS A 82 0.16 -13.57 0.79
C LYS A 82 1.65 -13.47 0.50
N CYS A 83 2.45 -13.25 1.53
CA CYS A 83 3.90 -13.35 1.42
C CYS A 83 4.33 -14.81 1.61
N THR A 84 4.71 -15.46 0.52
CA THR A 84 5.04 -16.89 0.48
C THR A 84 6.49 -17.11 0.06
N SER A 85 7.09 -18.22 0.48
CA SER A 85 8.41 -18.63 0.00
C SER A 85 8.43 -18.78 -1.52
N VAL A 86 9.51 -18.35 -2.15
CA VAL A 86 9.77 -18.68 -3.55
C VAL A 86 10.10 -20.18 -3.66
N ASN A 87 9.56 -20.83 -4.68
CA ASN A 87 9.90 -22.21 -5.03
C ASN A 87 10.76 -22.19 -6.30
N PHE A 88 11.85 -22.97 -6.30
CA PHE A 88 12.77 -23.13 -7.42
C PHE A 88 12.68 -24.55 -7.98
#